data_AF-A0A524HM22-F1
#
_entry.id   AF-A0A524HM22-F1
#
_cell.length_a   1.000
_cell.length_b   1.000
_cell.length_c   1.000
_cell.angle_alpha   90.00
_cell.angle_beta   90.00
_cell.angle_gamma   90.00
#
_symmetry.space_group_name_H-M   'P 1'
#
loop_
_entity.id
_entity.type
_entity.pdbx_description
1 polymer ?
#
loop_
_entity_poly.entity_id
_entity_poly.type
_entity_poly.pdbx_seq_one_letter_code
_entity_poly.pdbx_strand_id
1 'polypeptide(L)'
;MTTPTTPHPTTKSLGIWTCTALVIGNMIGSGIFLLPASLATYGSISMFGWLFTSVGAILVALVFARLARMIPRAGGPYTYSRQGFGDFIGFLIAWGYWISLMCGNAAIAVA
;
A
#
# COMPACT_ATOMS: atom_id res chain seq x y z
N MET A 1 41.47 20.69 20.67
CA MET A 1 40.76 19.45 20.29
C MET A 1 39.34 19.83 19.88
N THR A 2 39.10 20.04 18.58
CA THR A 2 37.77 20.32 18.04
C THR A 2 37.24 19.02 17.45
N THR A 3 36.25 18.41 18.11
CA THR A 3 35.60 17.18 17.67
C THR A 3 35.01 17.38 16.27
N PRO A 4 35.33 16.52 15.27
CA PRO A 4 34.70 16.61 13.96
C PRO A 4 33.21 16.31 14.11
N THR A 5 32.33 17.24 13.71
CA THR A 5 30.90 16.98 13.55
C THR A 5 30.71 16.10 12.32
N THR A 6 30.42 14.82 12.51
CA THR A 6 30.03 13.92 11.44
C THR A 6 28.76 14.47 10.77
N PRO A 7 28.73 14.63 9.42
CA PRO A 7 27.52 15.04 8.74
C PRO A 7 26.42 14.00 9.00
N HIS A 8 25.30 14.42 9.58
CA HIS A 8 24.12 13.55 9.66
C HIS A 8 23.70 13.18 8.23
N PRO A 9 23.52 11.89 7.89
CA PRO A 9 23.04 11.50 6.58
C PRO A 9 21.68 12.16 6.35
N THR A 10 21.61 13.07 5.37
CA THR A 10 20.36 13.68 4.95
C THR A 10 19.44 12.56 4.47
N THR A 11 18.38 12.29 5.23
CA THR A 11 17.41 11.26 4.86
C THR A 11 16.82 11.66 3.51
N LYS A 12 17.19 10.95 2.44
CA LYS A 12 16.64 11.23 1.11
C LYS A 12 15.13 10.96 1.16
N SER A 13 14.36 12.03 1.22
CA SER A 13 12.91 11.94 1.11
C SER A 13 12.56 11.53 -0.32
N LEU A 14 11.75 10.49 -0.46
CA LEU A 14 11.26 10.05 -1.76
C LEU A 14 10.32 11.12 -2.31
N GLY A 15 10.61 11.61 -3.51
CA GLY A 15 9.74 12.57 -4.19
C GLY A 15 8.40 11.93 -4.59
N ILE A 16 7.37 12.77 -4.81
CA ILE A 16 6.02 12.31 -5.17
C ILE A 16 6.00 11.38 -6.39
N TRP A 17 6.84 11.67 -7.38
CA TRP A 17 6.96 10.86 -8.59
C TRP A 17 7.53 9.48 -8.31
N THR A 18 8.57 9.39 -7.47
CA THR A 18 9.17 8.11 -7.08
C THR A 18 8.19 7.28 -6.25
N CYS A 19 7.49 7.90 -5.29
CA CYS A 19 6.46 7.22 -4.50
C CYS A 19 5.31 6.70 -5.38
N THR A 20 4.83 7.52 -6.31
CA THR A 20 3.75 7.13 -7.23
C THR A 20 4.19 5.98 -8.14
N ALA A 21 5.38 6.08 -8.74
CA ALA A 21 5.93 5.03 -9.58
C ALA A 21 6.13 3.71 -8.82
N LEU A 22 6.57 3.77 -7.56
CA LEU A 22 6.72 2.61 -6.70
C LEU A 22 5.38 1.90 -6.47
N VAL A 23 4.33 2.66 -6.15
CA VAL A 23 2.99 2.11 -5.93
C VAL A 23 2.43 1.51 -7.23
N ILE A 24 2.56 2.21 -8.35
CA ILE A 24 2.11 1.70 -9.66
C ILE A 24 2.84 0.40 -10.01
N GLY A 25 4.16 0.36 -9.85
CA GLY A 25 4.96 -0.83 -10.10
C GLY A 25 4.54 -2.02 -9.22
N ASN A 26 4.26 -1.78 -7.94
CA ASN A 26 3.77 -2.81 -7.03
C ASN A 26 2.39 -3.36 -7.45
N MET A 27 1.45 -2.50 -7.84
CA MET A 27 0.11 -2.91 -8.27
C MET A 27 0.12 -3.68 -9.60
N ILE A 28 0.97 -3.28 -10.55
CA ILE A 28 1.14 -4.00 -11.82
C ILE A 28 1.76 -5.37 -11.56
N GLY A 29 2.80 -5.43 -10.73
CA GLY A 29 3.51 -6.68 -10.41
C GLY A 29 2.69 -7.71 -9.65
N SER A 30 1.67 -7.30 -8.89
CA SER A 30 0.87 -8.23 -8.09
C SER A 30 -0.21 -9.00 -8.85
N GLY A 31 -0.52 -8.66 -10.12
CA GLY A 31 -1.50 -9.47 -10.86
C GLY A 31 -2.17 -8.89 -12.10
N ILE A 32 -1.80 -7.70 -12.61
CA ILE A 32 -2.49 -7.13 -13.79
C ILE A 32 -2.44 -8.05 -15.01
N PHE A 33 -1.40 -8.90 -15.11
CA PHE A 33 -1.23 -9.86 -16.19
C PHE A 33 -2.18 -11.07 -16.09
N LEU A 34 -2.65 -11.42 -14.88
CA LEU A 34 -3.59 -12.53 -14.66
C LEU A 34 -5.06 -12.10 -14.78
N LEU A 35 -5.37 -10.81 -14.54
CA LEU A 35 -6.76 -10.31 -14.60
C LEU A 35 -7.46 -10.57 -15.94
N PRO A 36 -6.85 -10.32 -17.12
CA PRO A 36 -7.50 -10.58 -18.41
C PRO A 36 -7.85 -12.06 -18.59
N ALA A 37 -6.97 -12.97 -18.14
CA ALA A 37 -7.19 -14.41 -18.24
C ALA A 37 -8.35 -14.88 -17.36
N SER A 38 -8.48 -14.35 -16.13
CA SER A 38 -9.59 -14.70 -15.23
C SER A 38 -10.93 -14.07 -15.61
N LEU A 39 -10.90 -12.93 -16.32
CA LEU A 39 -12.09 -12.22 -16.79
C LEU A 39 -12.57 -12.68 -18.17
N ALA A 40 -11.74 -13.38 -18.94
CA ALA A 40 -12.08 -13.90 -20.26
C ALA A 40 -13.29 -14.86 -20.22
N THR A 41 -13.44 -15.64 -19.16
CA THR A 41 -14.57 -16.57 -18.93
C THR A 41 -15.91 -15.88 -18.73
N TYR A 42 -15.92 -14.62 -18.29
CA TYR A 42 -17.15 -13.85 -18.02
C TYR A 42 -17.54 -12.90 -19.16
N GLY A 43 -16.71 -12.79 -20.22
CA GLY A 43 -16.99 -11.99 -21.40
C GLY A 43 -17.12 -10.48 -21.11
N SER A 44 -18.02 -9.79 -21.80
CA SER A 44 -18.21 -8.33 -21.71
C SER A 44 -18.75 -7.84 -20.35
N ILE A 45 -19.37 -8.72 -19.55
CA ILE A 45 -19.87 -8.39 -18.21
C ILE A 45 -18.73 -8.00 -17.25
N SER A 46 -17.53 -8.55 -17.48
CA SER A 46 -16.30 -8.21 -16.74
C SER A 46 -15.99 -6.72 -16.69
N MET A 47 -16.39 -5.95 -17.70
CA MET A 47 -16.15 -4.49 -17.73
C MET A 47 -16.90 -3.75 -16.62
N PHE A 48 -18.12 -4.18 -16.29
CA PHE A 48 -18.89 -3.58 -15.19
C PHE A 48 -18.29 -3.93 -13.83
N GLY A 49 -17.84 -5.18 -13.65
CA GLY A 49 -17.12 -5.59 -12.44
C GLY A 49 -15.82 -4.81 -12.25
N TRP A 50 -15.09 -4.58 -13.33
CA TRP A 50 -13.86 -3.77 -13.32
C TRP A 50 -14.16 -2.32 -12.93
N LEU A 51 -15.18 -1.71 -13.54
CA LEU A 51 -15.60 -0.34 -13.22
C LEU A 51 -16.01 -0.20 -11.75
N PHE A 52 -16.82 -1.12 -11.24
CA PHE A 52 -17.24 -1.12 -9.83
C PHE A 52 -16.04 -1.26 -8.88
N THR A 53 -15.11 -2.17 -9.21
CA THR A 53 -13.90 -2.38 -8.42
C THR A 53 -12.98 -1.16 -8.45
N SER A 54 -12.80 -0.50 -9.61
CA SER A 54 -12.03 0.74 -9.73
C SER A 54 -12.63 1.87 -8.90
N VAL A 55 -13.96 2.02 -8.92
CA VAL A 55 -14.64 3.03 -8.08
C VAL A 55 -14.41 2.75 -6.60
N GLY A 56 -14.55 1.49 -6.17
CA GLY A 56 -14.24 1.07 -4.79
C GLY A 56 -12.79 1.37 -4.40
N ALA A 57 -11.84 1.06 -5.27
CA ALA A 57 -10.42 1.34 -5.05
C ALA A 57 -10.13 2.84 -4.91
N ILE A 58 -10.77 3.68 -5.73
CA ILE A 58 -10.65 5.15 -5.63
C ILE A 58 -11.20 5.65 -4.29
N LEU A 59 -12.35 5.15 -3.83
CA LEU A 59 -12.92 5.53 -2.54
C LEU A 59 -11.96 5.18 -1.39
N VAL A 60 -11.37 3.98 -1.41
CA VAL A 60 -10.38 3.56 -0.42
C VAL A 60 -9.12 4.44 -0.50
N ALA A 61 -8.63 4.74 -1.70
CA ALA A 61 -7.48 5.63 -1.89
C ALA A 61 -7.73 7.04 -1.32
N LEU A 62 -8.94 7.58 -1.48
CA LEU A 62 -9.33 8.87 -0.91
C LEU A 62 -9.37 8.84 0.61
N VAL A 63 -9.84 7.74 1.22
CA VAL A 63 -9.81 7.54 2.68
C VAL A 63 -8.36 7.56 3.16
N PHE A 64 -7.48 6.77 2.56
CA PHE A 64 -6.05 6.77 2.91
C PHE A 64 -5.39 8.12 2.68
N ALA A 65 -5.73 8.84 1.60
CA ALA A 65 -5.22 10.18 1.34
C ALA A 65 -5.69 11.22 2.37
N ARG A 66 -6.90 11.09 2.92
CA ARG A 66 -7.36 11.92 4.04
C ARG A 66 -6.62 11.55 5.34
N LEU A 67 -6.48 10.27 5.65
CA LEU A 67 -5.76 9.80 6.83
C LEU A 67 -4.28 10.21 6.81
N ALA A 68 -3.62 10.11 5.66
CA ALA A 68 -2.22 10.54 5.49
C ALA A 68 -2.04 12.04 5.70
N ARG A 69 -3.03 12.87 5.35
CA ARG A 69 -3.01 14.31 5.63
C ARG A 69 -3.28 14.64 7.10
N MET A 70 -4.17 13.92 7.76
CA MET A 70 -4.47 14.11 9.19
C MET A 70 -3.34 13.60 10.09
N ILE A 71 -2.67 12.52 9.69
CA ILE A 71 -1.62 11.85 10.46
C ILE A 71 -0.35 11.77 9.58
N PRO A 72 0.46 12.85 9.53
CA PRO A 72 1.71 12.88 8.77
C PRO A 72 2.84 12.17 9.52
N ARG A 73 2.61 10.92 9.95
CA ARG A 73 3.59 10.07 10.62
C ARG A 73 3.91 8.85 9.77
N ALA A 74 5.18 8.47 9.75
CA ALA A 74 5.61 7.21 9.14
C ALA A 74 5.06 6.02 9.95
N GLY A 75 4.48 5.04 9.25
CA GLY A 75 3.91 3.85 9.88
C GLY A 75 2.67 3.27 9.18
N GLY A 76 2.12 3.97 8.18
CA GLY A 76 1.03 3.45 7.34
C GLY A 76 -0.25 3.08 8.12
N PRO A 77 -0.97 2.01 7.71
CA PRO A 77 -2.23 1.59 8.33
C PRO A 77 -2.13 1.31 9.85
N TYR A 78 -0.96 0.87 10.32
CA TYR A 78 -0.67 0.67 11.74
C TYR A 78 -0.80 1.97 12.53
N THR A 79 -0.13 3.04 12.09
CA THR A 79 -0.16 4.34 12.79
C THR A 79 -1.56 4.95 12.82
N TYR A 80 -2.37 4.74 11.78
CA TYR A 80 -3.75 5.21 11.75
C TYR A 80 -4.62 4.47 12.77
N SER A 81 -4.50 3.14 12.79
CA SER A 81 -5.28 2.28 13.68
C SER A 81 -4.87 2.46 15.15
N ARG A 82 -3.57 2.60 15.40
CA ARG A 82 -3.03 2.86 16.75
C ARG A 82 -3.54 4.17 17.35
N GLN A 83 -3.62 5.24 16.54
CA GLN A 83 -4.12 6.53 17.03
C GLN A 83 -5.62 6.55 17.29
N GLY A 84 -6.41 5.82 16.49
CA GLY A 84 -7.87 5.76 16.66
C GLY A 84 -8.33 4.78 17.73
N PHE A 85 -7.65 3.64 17.89
CA PHE A 85 -8.15 2.50 18.65
C PHE A 85 -7.19 1.98 19.73
N GLY A 86 -6.02 2.59 19.89
CA GLY A 86 -5.03 2.23 20.90
C GLY A 86 -4.02 1.17 20.46
N ASP A 87 -3.10 0.85 21.38
CA ASP A 87 -1.89 0.08 21.07
C ASP A 87 -2.17 -1.40 20.73
N PHE A 88 -3.20 -2.01 21.32
CA PHE A 88 -3.56 -3.41 21.06
C PHE A 88 -4.08 -3.61 19.62
N ILE A 89 -5.01 -2.76 19.18
CA ILE A 89 -5.53 -2.81 17.80
C ILE A 89 -4.44 -2.42 16.80
N GLY A 90 -3.60 -1.45 17.15
CA GLY A 90 -2.38 -1.17 16.39
C GLY A 90 -1.55 -2.44 16.18
N PHE A 91 -1.18 -3.15 17.25
CA PHE A 91 -0.41 -4.39 17.16
C PHE A 91 -1.07 -5.44 16.26
N LEU A 92 -2.37 -5.68 16.42
CA LEU A 92 -3.11 -6.65 15.60
C LEU A 92 -3.06 -6.31 14.10
N ILE A 93 -3.22 -5.03 13.75
CA ILE A 93 -3.15 -4.56 12.36
C ILE A 93 -1.73 -4.69 11.80
N ALA A 94 -0.69 -4.33 12.58
CA ALA A 94 0.69 -4.50 12.15
C ALA A 94 1.02 -5.98 11.90
N TRP A 95 0.60 -6.86 12.81
CA TRP A 95 0.80 -8.30 12.71
C TRP A 95 0.05 -8.90 11.51
N GLY A 96 -1.23 -8.57 11.35
CA GLY A 96 -2.04 -9.02 10.22
C GLY A 96 -1.52 -8.53 8.88
N TYR A 97 -1.06 -7.27 8.80
CA TYR A 97 -0.44 -6.72 7.60
C TYR A 97 0.85 -7.44 7.24
N TRP A 98 1.69 -7.76 8.22
CA TRP A 98 2.93 -8.50 8.01
C TRP A 98 2.66 -9.92 7.46
N ILE A 99 1.71 -10.65 8.05
CA ILE A 99 1.30 -11.97 7.54
C ILE A 99 0.74 -11.85 6.12
N SER A 100 -0.09 -10.84 5.85
CA SER A 100 -0.67 -10.62 4.52
C SER A 100 0.40 -10.40 3.44
N LEU A 101 1.47 -9.68 3.76
CA LEU A 101 2.62 -9.51 2.87
C LEU A 101 3.35 -10.82 2.60
N MET A 102 3.55 -11.66 3.64
CA MET A 102 4.16 -12.98 3.47
C MET A 102 3.31 -13.89 2.58
N CYS A 103 2.00 -13.94 2.81
CA CYS A 103 1.06 -14.70 1.98
C CYS A 103 0.99 -14.15 0.55
N GLY A 104 1.01 -12.83 0.37
CA GLY A 104 1.03 -12.18 -0.94
C GLY A 104 2.28 -12.54 -1.74
N ASN A 105 3.46 -12.49 -1.11
CA ASN A 105 4.70 -12.92 -1.74
C ASN A 105 4.69 -14.41 -2.09
N ALA A 106 4.12 -15.26 -1.24
CA ALA A 106 3.97 -16.68 -1.52
C ALA A 106 3.02 -16.93 -2.71
N ALA A 107 1.91 -16.19 -2.81
CA ALA A 107 0.99 -16.28 -3.93
C ALA A 107 1.66 -15.84 -5.25
N ILE A 108 2.41 -14.74 -5.24
CA ILE A 108 3.18 -14.27 -6.40
C ILE A 108 4.25 -15.29 -6.82
N ALA A 109 4.85 -16.01 -5.87
CA ALA A 109 5.85 -17.03 -6.17
C ALA A 109 5.27 -18.30 -6.83
N VAL A 110 3.97 -18.55 -6.66
CA VAL A 110 3.28 -19.74 -7.20
C VAL A 110 2.47 -19.43 -8.46
N ALA A 111 2.06 -18.16 -8.65
CA ALA A 111 1.32 -17.67 -9.82
C ALA A 111 2.20 -17.55 -11.06
#